data_AF-A0A2S3U604-F1
#
_entry.id   AF-A0A2S3U604-F1
#
_cell.length_a   1.000
_cell.length_b   1.000
_cell.length_c   1.000
_cell.angle_alpha   90.00
_cell.angle_beta   90.00
_cell.angle_gamma   90.00
#
_symmetry.space_group_name_H-M   'P 1'
#
loop_
_entity.id
_entity.type
_entity.pdbx_description
1 polymer ?
#
loop_
_entity_poly.entity_id
_entity_poly.type
_entity_poly.pdbx_seq_one_letter_code
_entity_poly.pdbx_strand_id
1 'polypeptide(L)'
;MPTFTTEQAGYQMQATVQVIGYDLLIVVTGGTNPHIGDVTTITATMPAQTVKFPSHDGRFHKDNFISDRMAKRLQSSLPGSCTITAGIHVNQNY
;
A
#
# COMPACT_ATOMS: atom_id res chain seq x y z
N MET A 1 -6.90 9.23 -12.29
CA MET A 1 -6.78 8.18 -11.25
C MET A 1 -7.36 8.75 -9.98
N PRO A 2 -8.42 8.17 -9.38
CA PRO A 2 -8.93 8.62 -8.10
C PRO A 2 -7.82 8.61 -7.04
N THR A 3 -7.76 9.67 -6.25
CA THR A 3 -6.75 9.84 -5.20
C THR A 3 -7.45 10.18 -3.89
N PHE A 4 -7.11 9.44 -2.85
CA PHE A 4 -7.62 9.61 -1.50
C PHE A 4 -6.47 10.06 -0.60
N THR A 5 -6.71 11.07 0.22
CA THR A 5 -5.70 11.64 1.12
C THR A 5 -6.23 11.66 2.55
N THR A 6 -5.36 11.33 3.50
CA THR A 6 -5.64 11.48 4.93
C THR A 6 -4.44 12.10 5.62
N GLU A 7 -4.67 12.82 6.71
CA GLU A 7 -3.61 13.43 7.52
C GLU A 7 -3.85 13.11 8.99
N GLN A 8 -2.79 12.67 9.68
CA GLN A 8 -2.81 12.44 11.11
C GLN A 8 -1.42 12.68 11.71
N ALA A 9 -1.38 13.26 12.91
CA ALA A 9 -0.14 13.57 13.63
C ALA A 9 0.88 14.39 12.79
N GLY A 10 0.39 15.26 11.89
CA GLY A 10 1.23 16.08 11.00
C GLY A 10 1.81 15.35 9.79
N TYR A 11 1.38 14.12 9.52
CA TYR A 11 1.83 13.34 8.37
C TYR A 11 0.67 13.05 7.43
N GLN A 12 0.88 13.33 6.15
CA GLN A 12 -0.06 13.02 5.09
C GLN A 12 0.24 11.64 4.50
N MET A 13 -0.81 10.88 4.22
CA MET A 13 -0.77 9.66 3.43
C MET A 13 -1.75 9.76 2.27
N GLN A 14 -1.38 9.16 1.14
CA GLN A 14 -2.15 9.15 -0.09
C GLN A 14 -2.31 7.73 -0.62
N ALA A 15 -3.49 7.42 -1.14
CA ALA A 15 -3.75 6.23 -1.95
C ALA A 15 -4.27 6.67 -3.33
N THR A 16 -3.55 6.31 -4.39
CA THR A 16 -3.98 6.55 -5.77
C THR A 16 -4.39 5.22 -6.41
N VAL A 17 -5.56 5.20 -7.05
CA VAL A 17 -6.12 4.02 -7.68
C VAL A 17 -6.09 4.16 -9.20
N GLN A 18 -5.50 3.18 -9.86
CA GLN A 18 -5.60 2.97 -11.29
C GLN A 18 -6.42 1.71 -11.56
N VAL A 19 -7.49 1.86 -12.34
CA VAL A 19 -8.29 0.73 -12.84
C VAL A 19 -7.71 0.29 -14.17
N ILE A 20 -7.42 -1.00 -14.31
CA ILE A 20 -6.87 -1.63 -15.50
C ILE A 20 -7.80 -2.79 -15.89
N GLY A 21 -8.77 -2.53 -16.77
CA GLY A 21 -9.85 -3.49 -17.01
C GLY A 21 -10.68 -3.71 -15.73
N TYR A 22 -10.71 -4.95 -15.24
CA TYR A 22 -11.32 -5.31 -13.94
C TYR A 22 -10.32 -5.32 -12.78
N ASP A 23 -9.04 -5.09 -13.06
CA ASP A 23 -7.97 -5.14 -12.07
C ASP A 23 -7.69 -3.76 -11.48
N LEU A 24 -7.19 -3.73 -10.25
CA LEU A 24 -6.84 -2.51 -9.53
C LEU A 24 -5.33 -2.46 -9.26
N LEU A 25 -4.69 -1.36 -9.62
CA LEU A 25 -3.39 -0.96 -9.07
C LEU A 25 -3.63 0.15 -8.05
N ILE A 26 -3.24 -0.09 -6.80
CA ILE A 26 -3.32 0.88 -5.71
C ILE A 26 -1.90 1.25 -5.30
N VAL A 27 -1.58 2.53 -5.36
CA VAL A 27 -0.29 3.07 -4.93
C VAL A 27 -0.51 3.84 -3.64
N VAL A 28 0.04 3.35 -2.55
CA VAL A 28 -0.02 3.97 -1.22
C VAL A 28 1.34 4.58 -0.88
N THR A 29 1.38 5.90 -0.73
CA THR A 29 2.61 6.64 -0.44
C THR A 29 2.34 7.77 0.54
N GLY A 30 3.39 8.37 1.09
CA GLY A 30 3.27 9.55 1.95
C GLY A 30 4.38 9.64 2.97
N GLY A 31 4.11 10.39 4.04
CA GLY A 31 5.09 10.75 5.04
C GLY A 31 6.16 11.69 4.49
N THR A 32 7.35 11.67 5.09
CA THR A 32 8.46 12.58 4.78
C THR A 32 9.43 12.02 3.73
N ASN A 33 9.45 10.70 3.53
CA ASN A 33 10.34 10.04 2.56
C ASN A 33 9.60 8.88 1.86
N PRO A 34 8.71 9.18 0.90
CA PRO A 34 7.95 8.16 0.19
C PRO A 34 8.87 7.23 -0.62
N HIS A 35 8.54 5.95 -0.63
CA HIS A 35 9.30 4.89 -1.33
C HIS A 35 8.34 3.75 -1.70
N ILE A 36 8.86 2.62 -2.18
CA ILE A 36 8.10 1.36 -2.25
C ILE A 36 8.76 0.39 -1.28
N GLY A 37 8.05 0.06 -0.21
CA GLY A 37 8.51 -0.86 0.83
C GLY A 37 7.99 -2.28 0.65
N ASP A 38 6.82 -2.46 0.02
CA ASP A 38 6.27 -3.76 -0.32
C ASP A 38 5.35 -3.73 -1.54
N VAL A 39 5.08 -4.93 -2.05
CA VAL A 39 4.02 -5.22 -3.01
C VAL A 39 3.13 -6.31 -2.45
N THR A 40 1.85 -6.03 -2.32
CA THR A 40 0.82 -6.99 -1.92
C THR A 40 -0.12 -7.26 -3.09
N THR A 41 -0.28 -8.53 -3.46
CA THR A 41 -1.25 -8.95 -4.48
C THR A 41 -2.41 -9.69 -3.82
N ILE A 42 -3.61 -9.49 -4.32
CA ILE A 42 -4.80 -10.19 -3.85
C ILE A 42 -5.80 -10.39 -4.98
N THR A 43 -6.57 -11.48 -4.92
CA THR A 43 -7.72 -11.72 -5.79
C THR A 43 -8.93 -12.06 -4.94
N ALA A 44 -10.11 -12.11 -5.55
CA ALA A 44 -11.34 -12.53 -4.87
C ALA A 44 -11.27 -13.96 -4.31
N THR A 45 -10.43 -14.83 -4.87
CA THR A 45 -10.39 -16.27 -4.56
C THR A 45 -9.07 -16.75 -3.96
N MET A 46 -7.98 -16.00 -4.13
CA MET A 46 -6.67 -16.34 -3.58
C MET A 46 -6.33 -15.43 -2.39
N PRO A 47 -5.70 -15.97 -1.32
CA PRO A 47 -5.25 -15.16 -0.21
C PRO A 47 -4.21 -14.13 -0.67
N ALA A 48 -4.09 -13.03 0.10
CA ALA A 48 -3.07 -12.03 -0.16
C ALA A 48 -1.65 -12.64 -0.11
N GLN A 49 -0.79 -12.18 -1.00
CA GLN A 49 0.64 -12.48 -1.00
C GLN A 49 1.44 -11.19 -0.99
N THR A 50 2.45 -11.12 -0.13
CA THR A 50 3.21 -9.89 0.09
C THR A 50 4.70 -10.13 -0.08
N VAL A 51 5.33 -9.36 -0.96
CA VAL A 51 6.78 -9.27 -1.09
C VAL A 51 7.23 -7.99 -0.41
N LYS A 52 8.10 -8.12 0.59
CA LYS A 52 8.68 -7.00 1.33
C LYS A 52 10.06 -6.69 0.77
N PHE A 53 10.36 -5.41 0.57
CA PHE A 53 11.66 -4.97 0.07
C PHE A 53 12.63 -4.64 1.22
N PRO A 54 13.96 -4.83 1.02
CA PRO A 54 14.96 -4.48 2.02
C PRO A 54 15.00 -2.97 2.29
N SER A 55 15.23 -2.63 3.55
CA SER A 55 15.53 -1.30 4.06
C SER A 55 17.05 -1.08 4.10
N HIS A 56 17.46 0.18 4.30
CA HIS A 56 18.85 0.64 4.41
C HIS A 56 19.69 -0.09 5.48
N ASP A 57 19.06 -0.68 6.49
CA ASP A 57 19.70 -1.37 7.62
C ASP A 57 19.65 -2.91 7.50
N GLY A 58 19.31 -3.43 6.31
CA GLY A 58 19.22 -4.86 6.03
C GLY A 58 17.95 -5.53 6.59
N ARG A 59 17.09 -4.80 7.29
CA ARG A 59 15.75 -5.29 7.68
C ARG A 59 14.80 -5.15 6.50
N PHE A 60 13.61 -5.76 6.60
CA PHE A 60 12.54 -5.46 5.64
C PHE A 60 11.75 -4.23 6.07
N HIS A 61 11.31 -3.46 5.09
CA HIS A 61 10.24 -2.48 5.22
C HIS A 61 9.01 -3.08 5.90
N LYS A 62 8.23 -2.26 6.62
CA LYS A 62 7.03 -2.69 7.37
C LYS A 62 5.74 -2.07 6.84
N ASP A 63 5.82 -1.49 5.66
CA ASP A 63 4.73 -0.85 4.93
C ASP A 63 3.58 -1.82 4.66
N ASN A 64 3.88 -3.14 4.67
CA ASN A 64 2.90 -4.21 4.53
C ASN A 64 1.76 -4.15 5.56
N PHE A 65 2.01 -3.51 6.70
CA PHE A 65 0.99 -3.22 7.71
C PHE A 65 -0.23 -2.48 7.16
N ILE A 66 -0.07 -1.70 6.09
CA ILE A 66 -1.13 -0.95 5.42
C ILE A 66 -1.74 -1.80 4.31
N SER A 67 -0.91 -2.31 3.41
CA SER A 67 -1.36 -3.07 2.23
C SER A 67 -2.06 -4.38 2.63
N ASP A 68 -1.61 -5.12 3.64
CA ASP A 68 -2.27 -6.34 4.15
C ASP A 68 -3.69 -6.05 4.68
N ARG A 69 -3.88 -4.90 5.34
CA ARG A 69 -5.20 -4.49 5.85
C ARG A 69 -6.13 -4.03 4.75
N MET A 70 -5.60 -3.31 3.77
CA MET A 70 -6.35 -2.93 2.58
C MET A 70 -6.80 -4.18 1.84
N ALA A 71 -5.88 -5.12 1.60
CA ALA A 71 -6.17 -6.40 0.96
C ALA A 71 -7.33 -7.13 1.66
N LYS A 72 -7.25 -7.30 3.00
CA LYS A 72 -8.33 -7.93 3.78
C LYS A 72 -9.69 -7.24 3.65
N ARG A 73 -9.72 -5.91 3.55
CA ARG A 73 -10.96 -5.13 3.42
C ARG A 73 -11.53 -5.14 2.01
N LEU A 74 -10.66 -5.16 1.00
CA LEU A 74 -11.05 -5.06 -0.40
C LEU A 74 -11.49 -6.40 -0.98
N GLN A 75 -10.92 -7.53 -0.51
CA GLN A 75 -11.05 -8.84 -1.14
C GLN A 75 -12.48 -9.23 -1.53
N SER A 76 -13.45 -9.06 -0.62
CA SER A 76 -14.85 -9.45 -0.87
C SER A 76 -15.57 -8.60 -1.91
N SER A 77 -14.97 -7.49 -2.35
CA SER A 77 -15.54 -6.50 -3.26
C SER A 77 -14.75 -6.34 -4.56
N LEU A 78 -13.68 -7.13 -4.76
CA LEU A 78 -12.83 -6.98 -5.93
C LEU A 78 -13.54 -7.49 -7.20
N PRO A 79 -13.65 -6.66 -8.25
CA PRO A 79 -14.15 -7.11 -9.55
C PRO A 79 -13.14 -7.99 -10.31
N GLY A 80 -11.86 -7.96 -9.91
CA GLY A 80 -10.75 -8.72 -10.49
C GLY A 80 -9.62 -8.91 -9.49
N SER A 81 -8.37 -8.81 -9.94
CA SER A 81 -7.20 -8.80 -9.06
C SER A 81 -6.86 -7.39 -8.57
N CYS A 82 -6.11 -7.30 -7.47
CA CYS A 82 -5.59 -6.03 -6.97
C CYS A 82 -4.10 -6.19 -6.63
N THR A 83 -3.29 -5.27 -7.15
CA THR A 83 -1.90 -5.07 -6.74
C THR A 83 -1.80 -3.78 -5.96
N ILE A 84 -1.24 -3.84 -4.76
CA ILE A 84 -1.03 -2.71 -3.87
C ILE A 84 0.47 -2.52 -3.71
N THR A 85 0.99 -1.34 -4.06
CA THR A 85 2.32 -0.92 -3.61
C THR A 85 2.16 -0.03 -2.38
N ALA A 86 3.00 -0.23 -1.37
CA ALA A 86 2.98 0.61 -0.17
C ALA A 86 4.39 1.03 0.21
N GLY A 87 4.56 2.30 0.56
CA GLY A 87 5.80 2.82 1.13
C GLY A 87 5.62 4.21 1.72
N ILE A 88 5.60 4.25 3.05
CA ILE A 88 5.37 5.44 3.86
C ILE A 88 6.50 5.51 4.89
N HIS A 89 7.22 6.64 4.90
CA HIS A 89 8.24 6.86 5.91
C HIS A 89 7.89 8.09 6.71
N VAL A 90 7.81 7.94 8.03
CA VAL A 90 7.49 9.03 8.95
C VAL A 90 8.70 9.28 9.83
N ASN A 91 9.35 10.44 9.65
CA ASN A 91 10.39 10.90 10.57
C ASN A 91 9.76 11.80 11.64
N GLN A 92 9.85 11.37 12.89
CA GLN A 92 9.59 12.23 14.05
C GLN A 92 10.89 12.97 14.38
N ASN A 93 11.04 14.18 13.86
CA ASN A 93 12.00 15.12 14.41
C ASN A 93 11.32 15.79 15.60
N TYR A 94 11.75 15.47 16.82
CA TYR A 94 11.40 16.21 18.03
C TYR A 94 12.26 17.48 18.14
#